data_AF-A0A0D2R2L6-F1
#
_entry.id   AF-A0A0D2R2L6-F1
#
_cell.length_a   1.000
_cell.length_b   1.000
_cell.length_c   1.000
_cell.angle_alpha   90.00
_cell.angle_beta   90.00
_cell.angle_gamma   90.00
#
_symmetry.space_group_name_H-M   'P 1'
#
loop_
_entity.id
_entity.type
_entity.pdbx_description
1 polymer ?
#
loop_
_entity_poly.entity_id
_entity_poly.type
_entity_poly.pdbx_seq_one_letter_code
_entity_poly.pdbx_strand_id
1 'polypeptide(L)'
;MAKLAVYLATLALILFLANASITSVTVESEENRDSCEQQIRKQAHLKHCQKYMEEEWGGEGSDNIAGGYIDSCCQQLEKMDTQCRCQGLRHATMQQMQQMQEQMGSKQMREIMQKVTKKIMSECEMEPGRCDTPSRSLI
;
A
#
# COMPACT_ATOMS: atom_id res chain seq x y z
N MET A 1 27.28 -27.13 -44.14
CA MET A 1 26.27 -26.04 -44.18
C MET A 1 24.89 -26.50 -43.70
N ALA A 2 24.38 -27.68 -44.07
CA ALA A 2 23.03 -28.14 -43.67
C ALA A 2 22.82 -28.42 -42.16
N LYS A 3 23.89 -28.77 -41.42
CA LYS A 3 23.79 -29.09 -39.98
C LYS A 3 23.45 -27.88 -39.11
N LEU A 4 23.88 -26.67 -39.50
CA LEU A 4 23.59 -25.43 -38.75
C LEU A 4 22.14 -24.98 -38.91
N ALA A 5 21.53 -25.23 -40.07
CA ALA A 5 20.12 -24.90 -40.32
C ALA A 5 19.16 -25.71 -39.44
N VAL A 6 19.50 -26.97 -39.15
CA VAL A 6 18.69 -27.83 -38.27
C VAL A 6 18.72 -27.33 -36.82
N TYR A 7 19.87 -26.87 -36.32
CA TYR A 7 19.97 -26.32 -34.96
C TYR A 7 19.20 -25.01 -34.78
N LEU A 8 19.18 -24.14 -35.79
CA LEU A 8 18.43 -22.88 -35.72
C LEU A 8 16.91 -23.13 -35.76
N ALA A 9 16.46 -24.11 -36.54
CA ALA A 9 15.05 -24.45 -36.64
C ALA A 9 14.50 -25.06 -35.34
N THR A 10 15.28 -25.88 -34.64
CA THR A 10 14.86 -26.45 -33.33
C THR A 10 14.83 -25.41 -32.22
N LEU A 11 15.77 -24.46 -32.21
CA LEU A 11 15.82 -23.39 -31.20
C LEU A 11 14.61 -22.44 -31.31
N ALA A 12 14.17 -22.12 -32.53
CA ALA A 12 12.98 -21.30 -32.77
C ALA A 12 11.69 -21.96 -32.25
N LEU A 13 11.56 -23.28 -32.39
CA LEU A 13 10.38 -24.03 -31.93
C LEU A 13 10.27 -24.08 -30.39
N ILE A 14 11.42 -24.13 -29.70
CA ILE A 14 11.49 -24.10 -28.23
C ILE A 14 11.10 -22.71 -27.68
N LEU A 15 11.50 -21.63 -28.35
CA LEU A 15 11.12 -20.27 -27.97
C LEU A 15 9.61 -20.00 -28.12
N PHE A 16 8.96 -20.58 -29.14
CA PHE A 16 7.50 -20.42 -29.30
C PHE A 16 6.68 -21.17 -28.25
N LEU A 17 7.16 -22.29 -27.71
CA LEU A 17 6.48 -23.06 -26.66
C LEU A 17 6.69 -22.46 -25.25
N ALA A 18 7.74 -21.65 -25.05
CA ALA A 18 7.99 -20.95 -23.79
C ALA A 18 7.02 -19.77 -23.55
N ASN A 19 6.35 -19.29 -24.61
CA ASN A 19 5.42 -18.15 -24.54
C ASN A 19 3.99 -18.56 -24.11
N ALA A 20 3.74 -19.85 -23.83
CA ALA A 20 2.44 -20.32 -23.34
C ALA A 20 2.25 -20.13 -21.83
N SER A 21 3.31 -19.81 -21.08
CA SER A 21 3.17 -19.19 -19.78
C SER A 21 3.02 -17.68 -19.99
N ILE A 22 1.84 -17.28 -20.45
CA ILE A 22 1.31 -15.94 -20.14
C ILE A 22 1.07 -15.96 -18.63
N THR A 23 2.15 -15.89 -17.88
CA THR A 23 2.13 -15.42 -16.51
C THR A 23 1.62 -14.00 -16.68
N SER A 24 0.35 -13.79 -16.37
CA SER A 24 -0.18 -12.48 -16.02
C SER A 24 0.55 -12.05 -14.74
N VAL A 25 1.84 -11.75 -14.88
CA VAL A 25 2.53 -10.85 -13.99
C VAL A 25 1.82 -9.55 -14.30
N THR A 26 0.88 -9.19 -13.44
CA THR A 26 0.62 -7.78 -13.18
C THR A 26 1.98 -7.22 -12.80
N VAL A 27 2.72 -6.75 -13.80
CA VAL A 27 3.88 -5.91 -13.65
C VAL A 27 3.30 -4.68 -12.97
N GLU A 28 3.27 -4.68 -11.64
CA GLU A 28 3.30 -3.43 -10.90
C GLU A 28 4.66 -2.83 -11.29
N SER A 29 4.62 -2.09 -12.42
CA SER A 29 5.77 -1.44 -13.02
C SER A 29 6.51 -0.71 -11.91
N GLU A 30 7.82 -0.92 -11.78
CA GLU A 30 8.63 -0.23 -10.77
C GLU A 30 8.45 1.30 -10.87
N GLU A 31 8.06 1.82 -12.04
CA GLU A 31 7.59 3.18 -12.28
C GLU A 31 6.45 3.65 -11.35
N ASN A 32 5.50 2.78 -11.01
CA ASN A 32 4.38 3.16 -10.13
C ASN A 32 4.80 3.27 -8.66
N ARG A 33 5.82 2.51 -8.23
CA ARG A 33 6.30 2.52 -6.84
C ARG A 33 7.01 3.83 -6.50
N ASP A 34 7.87 4.30 -7.39
CA ASP A 34 8.56 5.59 -7.28
C ASP A 34 7.56 6.75 -7.35
N SER A 35 6.53 6.62 -8.18
CA SER A 35 5.44 7.58 -8.28
C SER A 35 4.65 7.70 -6.97
N CYS A 36 4.30 6.60 -6.32
CA CYS A 36 3.57 6.64 -5.06
C CYS A 36 4.39 7.22 -3.91
N GLU A 37 5.68 6.91 -3.81
CA GLU A 37 6.54 7.52 -2.79
C GLU A 37 6.61 9.04 -2.96
N GLN A 38 6.73 9.52 -4.20
CA GLN A 38 6.73 10.95 -4.48
C GLN A 38 5.41 11.61 -4.06
N GLN A 39 4.27 10.96 -4.32
CA GLN A 39 2.95 11.46 -3.91
C GLN A 39 2.80 11.50 -2.38
N ILE A 40 3.32 10.49 -1.67
CA ILE A 40 3.34 10.47 -0.20
C ILE A 40 4.11 11.68 0.33
N ARG A 41 5.29 11.97 -0.23
CA ARG A 41 6.08 13.16 0.14
C ARG A 41 5.34 14.46 -0.16
N LYS A 42 4.68 14.58 -1.32
CA LYS A 42 3.86 15.74 -1.70
C LYS A 42 2.69 15.97 -0.74
N GLN A 43 2.10 14.90 -0.21
CA GLN A 43 1.05 14.96 0.81
C GLN A 43 1.60 14.97 2.24
N ALA A 44 2.84 15.43 2.44
CA ALA A 44 3.48 15.55 3.76
C ALA A 44 3.40 14.26 4.59
N HIS A 45 3.64 13.11 3.95
CA HIS A 45 3.57 11.77 4.56
C HIS A 45 2.22 11.45 5.20
N LEU A 46 1.12 12.06 4.72
CA LEU A 46 -0.22 11.91 5.29
C LEU A 46 -0.29 12.30 6.77
N LYS A 47 0.38 13.40 7.16
CA LYS A 47 0.45 13.88 8.55
C LYS A 47 -0.91 13.99 9.25
N HIS A 48 -1.99 14.34 8.54
CA HIS A 48 -3.31 14.41 9.17
C HIS A 48 -3.88 13.02 9.49
N CYS A 49 -3.61 12.03 8.64
CA CYS A 49 -3.92 10.64 8.95
C CYS A 49 -3.14 10.14 10.16
N GLN A 50 -1.87 10.51 10.31
CA GLN A 50 -1.06 10.15 11.48
C GLN A 50 -1.63 10.75 12.77
N LYS A 51 -2.02 12.04 12.74
CA LYS A 51 -2.66 12.70 13.89
C LYS A 51 -3.99 12.04 14.25
N TYR A 52 -4.82 11.73 13.26
CA TYR A 52 -6.06 11.00 13.50
C TYR A 52 -5.80 9.63 14.13
N MET A 53 -4.77 8.90 13.68
CA MET A 53 -4.38 7.61 14.28
C MET A 53 -3.91 7.76 15.74
N GLU A 54 -3.17 8.82 16.03
CA GLU A 54 -2.71 9.15 17.38
C GLU A 54 -3.89 9.46 18.32
N GLU A 55 -4.88 10.21 17.85
CA GLU A 55 -6.07 10.57 18.63
C GLU A 55 -7.03 9.40 18.85
N GLU A 56 -7.30 8.58 17.83
CA GLU A 56 -8.12 7.37 17.97
C GLU A 56 -7.52 6.35 18.93
N TRP A 57 -6.19 6.37 19.07
CA TRP A 57 -5.46 5.50 19.98
C TRP A 57 -5.38 6.03 21.41
N GLY A 58 -5.17 7.34 21.56
CA GLY A 58 -4.77 8.00 22.81
C GLY A 58 -5.73 7.84 23.98
N GLY A 59 -6.98 7.42 23.74
CA GLY A 59 -7.98 7.18 24.77
C GLY A 59 -8.42 8.49 25.44
N GLU A 60 -9.71 8.82 25.32
CA GLU A 60 -10.34 10.03 25.87
C GLU A 60 -9.90 11.35 25.24
N GLY A 61 -10.67 11.83 24.26
CA GLY A 61 -10.40 13.15 23.72
C GLY A 61 -11.35 13.68 22.66
N SER A 62 -12.67 13.54 22.88
CA SER A 62 -13.72 14.27 22.13
C SER A 62 -13.81 13.91 20.63
N ASP A 63 -14.86 13.18 20.26
CA ASP A 63 -15.26 12.94 18.86
C ASP A 63 -15.28 14.22 18.00
N ASN A 64 -15.42 15.39 18.63
CA ASN A 64 -15.40 16.70 17.98
C ASN A 64 -14.02 17.18 17.50
N ILE A 65 -12.90 16.71 18.07
CA ILE A 65 -11.54 17.11 17.65
C ILE A 65 -10.97 16.09 16.66
N ALA A 66 -11.16 14.79 16.92
CA ALA A 66 -10.81 13.71 16.00
C ALA A 66 -11.50 13.86 14.63
N GLY A 67 -12.75 14.36 14.61
CA GLY A 67 -13.47 14.71 13.40
C GLY A 67 -12.76 15.72 12.50
N GLY A 68 -11.96 16.64 13.06
CA GLY A 68 -11.25 17.65 12.25
C GLY A 68 -10.06 17.08 11.47
N TYR A 69 -9.42 16.01 11.98
CA TYR A 69 -8.27 15.39 11.33
C TYR A 69 -8.67 14.36 10.28
N ILE A 70 -9.83 13.71 10.43
CA ILE A 70 -10.29 12.74 9.42
C ILE A 70 -10.60 13.42 8.09
N ASP A 71 -11.29 14.56 8.08
CA ASP A 71 -11.58 15.32 6.85
C ASP A 71 -10.28 15.72 6.13
N SER A 72 -9.30 16.21 6.89
CA SER A 72 -7.99 16.59 6.36
C SER A 72 -7.21 15.36 5.87
N CYS A 73 -7.32 14.22 6.56
CA CYS A 73 -6.72 12.95 6.13
C CYS A 73 -7.33 12.49 4.80
N CYS A 74 -8.66 12.50 4.67
CA CYS A 74 -9.36 12.15 3.44
C CYS A 74 -8.94 13.07 2.29
N GLN A 75 -8.82 14.38 2.55
CA GLN A 75 -8.34 15.32 1.53
C GLN A 75 -6.90 15.03 1.07
N GLN A 76 -6.02 14.60 1.98
CA GLN A 76 -4.66 14.19 1.61
C GLN A 76 -4.67 12.93 0.74
N LEU A 77 -5.51 11.96 1.08
CA LEU A 77 -5.67 10.70 0.33
C LEU A 77 -6.33 10.93 -1.03
N GLU A 78 -7.30 11.83 -1.14
CA GLU A 78 -8.00 12.15 -2.37
C GLU A 78 -7.05 12.73 -3.43
N LYS A 79 -6.09 13.56 -3.00
CA LYS A 79 -5.03 14.14 -3.84
C LYS A 79 -3.97 13.13 -4.29
N MET A 80 -4.06 11.89 -3.84
CA MET A 80 -3.23 10.79 -4.33
C MET A 80 -4.01 9.95 -5.34
N ASP A 81 -3.29 9.40 -6.30
CA ASP A 81 -3.83 8.40 -7.22
C ASP A 81 -4.40 7.23 -6.43
N THR A 82 -5.54 6.67 -6.88
CA THR A 82 -6.23 5.56 -6.22
C THR A 82 -5.30 4.39 -5.91
N GLN A 83 -4.38 4.05 -6.83
CA GLN A 83 -3.36 3.01 -6.63
C GLN A 83 -2.35 3.31 -5.50
N CYS A 84 -2.10 4.60 -5.21
CA CYS A 84 -1.13 5.05 -4.21
C CYS A 84 -1.75 5.30 -2.83
N ARG A 85 -3.08 5.42 -2.72
CA ARG A 85 -3.76 5.71 -1.45
C ARG A 85 -3.47 4.65 -0.40
N CYS A 86 -3.54 3.37 -0.77
CA CYS A 86 -3.22 2.27 0.15
C CYS A 86 -1.74 2.22 0.55
N GLN A 87 -0.83 2.51 -0.39
CA GLN A 87 0.60 2.57 -0.09
C GLN A 87 0.92 3.72 0.88
N GLY A 88 0.32 4.89 0.65
CA GLY A 88 0.45 6.04 1.53
C GLY A 88 -0.11 5.77 2.91
N LEU A 89 -1.35 5.26 3.00
CA LEU A 89 -1.99 4.97 4.27
C LEU A 89 -1.18 3.95 5.09
N ARG A 90 -0.68 2.88 4.44
CA ARG A 90 0.21 1.91 5.08
C ARG A 90 1.50 2.55 5.59
N HIS A 91 2.10 3.46 4.83
CA HIS A 91 3.31 4.16 5.24
C HIS A 91 3.07 5.00 6.50
N ALA A 92 1.96 5.74 6.56
CA ALA A 92 1.55 6.50 7.74
C ALA A 92 1.30 5.60 8.96
N THR A 93 0.59 4.47 8.78
CA THR A 93 0.36 3.50 9.85
C THR A 93 1.67 2.91 10.38
N MET A 94 2.60 2.53 9.50
CA MET A 94 3.90 1.99 9.90
C MET A 94 4.73 3.01 10.69
N GLN A 95 4.69 4.28 10.31
CA GLN A 95 5.35 5.34 11.06
C GLN A 95 4.77 5.47 12.47
N GLN A 96 3.45 5.44 12.64
CA GLN A 96 2.85 5.45 13.98
C GLN A 96 3.14 4.20 14.79
N MET A 97 3.16 3.02 14.17
CA MET A 97 3.55 1.79 14.86
C MET A 97 4.97 1.88 15.40
N GLN A 98 5.91 2.45 14.65
CA GLN A 98 7.30 2.61 15.08
C GLN A 98 7.44 3.57 16.27
N GLN A 99 6.73 4.70 16.23
CA GLN A 99 6.76 5.68 17.33
C GLN A 99 6.21 5.10 18.64
N MET A 100 5.26 4.17 18.55
CA MET A 100 4.56 3.64 19.72
C MET A 100 4.95 2.20 20.10
N GLN A 101 5.87 1.58 19.37
CA GLN A 101 6.33 0.21 19.63
C GLN A 101 6.92 0.06 21.05
N GLU A 102 7.43 1.14 21.62
CA GLU A 102 8.00 1.16 22.98
C GLU A 102 6.95 1.06 24.08
N GLN A 103 5.68 1.43 23.81
CA GLN A 103 4.64 1.53 24.83
C GLN A 103 3.69 0.33 24.86
N MET A 104 3.57 -0.46 23.78
CA MET A 104 2.61 -1.56 23.71
C MET A 104 3.09 -2.77 22.90
N GLY A 105 2.58 -3.96 23.23
CA GLY A 105 2.92 -5.20 22.53
C GLY A 105 2.56 -5.18 21.04
N SER A 106 3.47 -5.71 20.21
CA SER A 106 3.36 -5.67 18.74
C SER A 106 2.06 -6.23 18.16
N LYS A 107 1.49 -7.27 18.77
CA LYS A 107 0.23 -7.88 18.34
C LYS A 107 -0.98 -6.99 18.60
N GLN A 108 -1.06 -6.42 19.81
CA GLN A 108 -2.15 -5.53 20.22
C GLN A 108 -2.14 -4.23 19.40
N MET A 109 -0.95 -3.66 19.20
CA MET A 109 -0.75 -2.51 18.32
C MET A 109 -1.25 -2.78 16.90
N ARG A 110 -0.92 -3.95 16.33
CA ARG A 110 -1.36 -4.32 14.97
C ARG A 110 -2.87 -4.40 14.85
N GLU A 111 -3.54 -5.03 15.81
CA GLU A 111 -5.00 -5.18 15.79
C GLU A 111 -5.71 -3.83 15.86
N ILE A 112 -5.21 -2.90 16.67
CA ILE A 112 -5.81 -1.58 16.82
C ILE A 112 -5.52 -0.71 15.60
N MET A 113 -4.28 -0.70 15.10
CA MET A 113 -3.95 0.00 13.85
C MET A 113 -4.76 -0.49 12.65
N GLN A 114 -5.06 -1.79 12.60
CA GLN A 114 -5.95 -2.34 11.58
C GLN A 114 -7.39 -1.82 11.72
N LYS A 115 -7.90 -1.63 12.94
CA LYS A 115 -9.24 -1.04 13.17
C LYS A 115 -9.27 0.43 12.74
N VAL A 116 -8.29 1.22 13.17
CA VAL A 116 -8.20 2.65 12.82
C VAL A 116 -8.07 2.84 11.31
N THR A 117 -7.21 2.06 10.65
CA THR A 117 -7.04 2.11 9.19
C THR A 117 -8.36 1.80 8.47
N LYS A 118 -9.11 0.77 8.91
CA LYS A 118 -10.43 0.46 8.33
C LYS A 118 -11.43 1.60 8.54
N LYS A 119 -11.40 2.27 9.69
CA LYS A 119 -12.24 3.45 9.95
C LYS A 119 -11.90 4.56 8.96
N ILE A 120 -10.62 4.92 8.80
CA ILE A 120 -10.18 5.92 7.81
C ILE A 120 -10.68 5.58 6.42
N MET A 121 -10.50 4.34 5.99
CA MET A 121 -10.92 3.91 4.65
C MET A 121 -12.43 4.00 4.45
N SER A 122 -13.21 3.71 5.49
CA SER A 122 -14.68 3.82 5.45
C SER A 122 -15.14 5.27 5.40
N GLU A 123 -14.58 6.12 6.26
CA GLU A 123 -14.91 7.56 6.34
C GLU A 123 -14.49 8.30 5.05
N CYS A 124 -13.36 7.92 4.47
CA CYS A 124 -12.84 8.52 3.24
C CYS A 124 -13.36 7.82 1.95
N GLU A 125 -14.33 6.91 2.06
CA GLU A 125 -14.91 6.15 0.94
C GLU A 125 -13.84 5.54 -0.01
N MET A 126 -12.77 5.00 0.56
CA MET A 126 -11.64 4.48 -0.20
C MET A 126 -11.88 3.08 -0.74
N GLU A 127 -11.65 2.90 -2.04
CA GLU A 127 -11.54 1.59 -2.68
C GLU A 127 -10.07 1.17 -2.89
N PRO A 128 -9.72 -0.11 -2.70
CA PRO A 128 -10.55 -1.16 -2.08
C PRO A 128 -10.70 -0.91 -0.57
N GLY A 129 -11.82 -1.32 0.05
CA GLY A 129 -12.10 -1.13 1.49
C GLY A 129 -11.17 -1.88 2.47
N ARG A 130 -10.08 -2.47 1.97
CA ARG A 130 -8.98 -3.05 2.74
C ARG A 130 -7.67 -2.84 1.99
N CYS A 131 -6.67 -2.26 2.65
CA CYS A 131 -5.32 -2.18 2.12
C CYS A 131 -4.55 -3.45 2.51
N ASP A 132 -4.87 -4.57 1.87
CA ASP A 132 -4.15 -5.82 2.08
C ASP A 132 -2.66 -5.60 1.82
N THR A 133 -1.82 -5.91 2.82
CA THR A 133 -0.37 -6.04 2.59
C THR A 133 -0.21 -7.00 1.43
N PRO A 134 0.56 -6.65 0.37
CA PRO A 134 0.86 -7.63 -0.64
C PRO A 134 1.42 -8.81 0.12
N SER A 135 0.70 -9.93 0.01
CA SER A 135 1.16 -11.22 0.45
C SER A 135 2.57 -11.30 -0.11
N ARG A 136 3.57 -11.17 0.76
CA ARG A 136 4.90 -11.62 0.44
C ARG A 136 4.68 -13.12 0.25
N SER A 137 4.35 -13.51 -0.98
CA SER A 137 4.43 -14.87 -1.43
C SER A 137 5.91 -15.19 -1.29
N LEU A 138 6.26 -15.68 -0.11
CA LEU A 138 7.44 -16.48 0.13
C LEU A 138 7.37 -17.59 -0.92
N ILE A 139 8.12 -17.38 -2.00
CA ILE A 139 8.62 -18.44 -2.86
C ILE A 139 9.86 -18.96 -2.16
#